data_AF-A0A6M2CXZ7-F1
#
_entry.id   AF-A0A6M2CXZ7-F1
#
_cell.length_a   1.000
_cell.length_b   1.000
_cell.length_c   1.000
_cell.angle_alpha   90.00
_cell.angle_beta   90.00
_cell.angle_gamma   90.00
#
_symmetry.space_group_name_H-M   'P 1'
#
loop_
_entity.id
_entity.type
_entity.pdbx_description
1 polymer ?
#
loop_
_entity_poly.entity_id
_entity_poly.type
_entity_poly.pdbx_seq_one_letter_code
_entity_poly.pdbx_strand_id
1 'polypeptide(L)'
;IVCSPGVCEQETCEPIDESTCDGIVKPRATFCQCCPACIRLLRENDSCFSLLLSGGGPPKAECAKGLYCDPSTTKCVPLQAA
;
A
#
# COMPACT_ATOMS: atom_id res chain seq x y z
N ILE A 1 -4.29 -15.77 8.31
CA ILE A 1 -2.92 -16.10 7.87
C ILE A 1 -1.97 -15.57 8.93
N VAL A 2 -0.97 -16.35 9.33
CA VAL A 2 0.01 -15.98 10.35
C VAL A 2 1.39 -16.04 9.69
N CYS A 3 2.19 -15.00 9.85
CA CYS A 3 3.54 -14.93 9.28
C CYS A 3 4.52 -15.60 10.26
N SER A 4 4.82 -16.87 10.03
CA SER A 4 5.80 -17.62 10.82
C SER A 4 7.22 -17.07 10.59
N PRO A 5 8.11 -17.14 11.59
CA PRO A 5 9.52 -16.85 11.37
C PRO A 5 10.09 -17.77 10.29
N GLY A 6 10.84 -17.20 9.34
CA GLY A 6 11.42 -17.91 8.19
C GLY A 6 10.52 -18.01 6.95
N VAL A 7 9.27 -17.51 6.98
CA VAL A 7 8.38 -17.55 5.81
C VAL A 7 9.02 -16.86 4.60
N CYS A 8 9.70 -15.73 4.80
CA CYS A 8 10.36 -15.00 3.72
C CYS A 8 11.51 -15.77 3.05
N GLU A 9 12.06 -16.80 3.68
CA GLU A 9 13.14 -17.62 3.10
C GLU A 9 12.61 -18.63 2.07
N GLN A 10 11.31 -18.92 2.12
CA GLN A 10 10.63 -19.83 1.18
C GLN A 10 9.80 -19.09 0.13
N GLU A 11 9.58 -17.78 0.33
CA GLU A 11 8.80 -16.92 -0.55
C GLU A 11 9.67 -16.43 -1.71
N THR A 12 9.36 -16.86 -2.93
CA THR A 12 9.98 -16.29 -4.13
C THR A 12 9.25 -15.01 -4.51
N CYS A 13 9.92 -13.87 -4.37
CA CYS A 13 9.34 -12.60 -4.76
C CYS A 13 9.22 -12.47 -6.28
N GLU A 14 8.04 -12.10 -6.76
CA GLU A 14 7.85 -11.73 -8.16
C GLU A 14 8.68 -10.48 -8.47
N PRO A 15 9.39 -10.46 -9.62
CA PRO A 15 10.12 -9.29 -10.05
C PRO A 15 9.11 -8.17 -10.35
N ILE A 16 9.31 -7.02 -9.72
CA ILE A 16 8.49 -5.83 -9.96
C ILE A 16 9.25 -4.92 -10.90
N ASP A 17 8.64 -4.65 -12.05
CA ASP A 17 9.17 -3.69 -13.01
C ASP A 17 8.65 -2.29 -12.66
N GLU A 18 9.56 -1.40 -12.29
CA GLU A 18 9.26 -0.01 -11.94
C GLU A 18 8.61 0.74 -13.12
N SER A 19 8.90 0.35 -14.36
CA SER A 19 8.34 0.97 -15.58
C SER A 19 6.87 0.63 -15.79
N THR A 20 6.40 -0.48 -15.20
CA THR A 20 4.99 -0.91 -15.26
C THR A 20 4.21 -0.58 -13.98
N CYS A 21 4.91 -0.06 -12.95
CA CYS A 21 4.30 0.29 -11.70
C CYS A 21 3.65 1.69 -11.80
N ASP A 22 2.32 1.74 -11.89
CA ASP A 22 1.53 2.98 -11.79
C ASP A 22 1.51 3.55 -10.35
N GLY A 23 2.69 3.78 -9.76
CA GLY A 23 2.83 4.19 -8.37
C GLY A 23 4.26 4.15 -7.88
N ILE A 24 4.46 3.68 -6.65
CA ILE A 24 5.78 3.53 -6.04
C ILE A 24 6.02 2.08 -5.65
N VAL A 25 7.20 1.56 -5.98
CA VAL A 25 7.64 0.26 -5.48
C VAL A 25 8.08 0.45 -4.04
N LYS A 26 7.31 -0.10 -3.09
CA LYS A 26 7.69 -0.09 -1.67
C LYS A 26 8.35 -1.43 -1.32
N PRO A 27 9.52 -1.42 -0.67
CA PRO A 27 10.10 -2.63 -0.13
C PRO A 27 9.17 -3.20 0.95
N ARG A 28 9.09 -4.53 1.03
CA ARG A 28 8.35 -5.25 2.08
C ARG A 28 6.85 -4.91 2.16
N ALA A 29 6.20 -4.59 1.06
CA ALA A 29 4.80 -4.17 1.06
C ALA A 29 3.78 -5.33 0.88
N THR A 30 4.18 -6.58 1.13
CA THR A 30 3.34 -7.79 1.04
C THR A 30 2.88 -8.29 2.42
N PHE A 31 1.95 -9.26 2.46
CA PHE A 31 1.20 -9.69 3.66
C PHE A 31 2.09 -10.15 4.83
N CYS A 32 3.33 -10.59 4.55
CA CYS A 32 4.34 -10.93 5.56
C CYS A 32 5.60 -10.05 5.49
N GLN A 33 5.53 -8.90 4.83
CA GLN A 33 6.64 -7.94 4.70
C GLN A 33 7.91 -8.57 4.09
N CYS A 34 7.75 -9.61 3.26
CA CYS A 34 8.87 -10.35 2.66
C CYS A 34 9.30 -9.71 1.33
N CYS A 35 8.32 -9.42 0.48
CA CYS A 35 8.54 -8.97 -0.88
C CYS A 35 8.16 -7.52 -1.08
N PRO A 36 8.82 -6.81 -2.01
CA PRO A 36 8.35 -5.51 -2.46
C PRO A 36 6.96 -5.63 -3.10
N ALA A 37 6.21 -4.52 -3.14
CA ALA A 37 4.97 -4.42 -3.89
C ALA A 37 4.86 -3.05 -4.56
N CYS A 38 4.23 -3.01 -5.74
CA CYS A 38 3.86 -1.75 -6.38
C CYS A 38 2.62 -1.18 -5.68
N ILE A 39 2.77 -0.01 -5.08
CA ILE A 39 1.70 0.70 -4.37
C ILE A 39 1.24 1.85 -5.24
N ARG A 40 -0.02 1.79 -5.69
CA ARG A 40 -0.62 2.87 -6.48
C ARG A 40 -0.80 4.12 -5.63
N LEU A 41 -0.36 5.27 -6.13
CA LEU A 41 -0.58 6.55 -5.46
C LEU A 41 -1.91 7.16 -5.88
N LEU A 42 -2.83 7.28 -4.93
CA LEU A 42 -4.14 7.90 -5.08
C LEU A 42 -4.00 9.43 -5.00
N ARG A 43 -4.64 10.14 -5.92
CA ARG A 43 -4.63 11.60 -5.99
C ARG A 43 -5.59 12.20 -4.97
N GLU A 44 -5.57 13.52 -4.83
CA GLU A 44 -6.56 14.22 -4.02
C GLU A 44 -7.97 13.90 -4.54
N ASN A 45 -8.91 13.69 -3.61
CA ASN A 45 -10.29 13.27 -3.84
C ASN A 45 -10.48 11.84 -4.40
N ASP A 46 -9.41 11.10 -4.69
CA ASP A 46 -9.54 9.69 -5.05
C ASP A 46 -10.08 8.87 -3.89
N SER A 47 -10.84 7.84 -4.23
CA SER A 47 -11.48 6.96 -3.26
C SER A 47 -10.43 6.04 -2.63
N CYS A 48 -10.22 6.20 -1.32
CA CYS A 48 -9.35 5.38 -0.49
C CYS A 48 -10.15 4.34 0.33
N PHE A 49 -11.41 4.09 -0.03
CA PHE A 49 -12.25 3.11 0.66
C PHE A 49 -11.63 1.70 0.73
N SER A 50 -10.89 1.31 -0.32
CA SER A 50 -10.15 0.03 -0.37
C SER A 50 -9.05 -0.08 0.68
N LEU A 51 -8.43 1.03 1.10
CA LEU A 51 -7.47 1.07 2.21
C LEU A 51 -8.14 0.73 3.54
N LEU A 52 -9.36 1.23 3.76
CA LEU A 52 -10.11 1.03 5.01
C LEU A 52 -10.71 -0.39 5.11
N LEU A 53 -11.05 -1.00 3.98
CA LEU A 53 -11.52 -2.39 3.90
C LEU A 53 -10.40 -3.43 4.02
N SER A 54 -9.14 -3.00 3.98
CA SER A 54 -7.98 -3.87 4.13
C SER A 54 -7.89 -4.32 5.59
N GLY A 55 -8.70 -5.30 5.98
CA GLY A 55 -8.78 -5.86 7.34
C GLY A 55 -7.49 -6.55 7.81
N GLY A 56 -6.38 -5.81 7.90
CA GLY A 56 -5.05 -6.25 8.31
C GLY A 56 -4.08 -6.61 7.18
N GLY A 57 -4.48 -6.45 5.92
CA GLY A 57 -3.59 -6.67 4.77
C GLY A 57 -2.77 -5.42 4.41
N PRO A 58 -1.60 -5.58 3.76
CA PRO A 58 -0.84 -4.44 3.28
C PRO A 58 -1.62 -3.71 2.18
N PRO A 59 -1.57 -2.38 2.17
CA PRO A 59 -2.29 -1.58 1.20
C PRO A 59 -1.70 -1.77 -0.20
N LYS A 60 -2.54 -2.04 -1.22
CA LYS A 60 -2.13 -2.06 -2.64
C LYS A 60 -2.16 -0.67 -3.30
N ALA A 61 -2.77 0.30 -2.61
CA ALA A 61 -2.86 1.69 -3.02
C ALA A 61 -2.69 2.55 -1.76
N GLU A 62 -2.11 3.74 -1.88
CA GLU A 62 -1.86 4.66 -0.79
C GLU A 62 -2.12 6.09 -1.29
N CYS A 63 -2.55 7.00 -0.43
CA CYS A 63 -2.66 8.40 -0.84
C CYS A 63 -1.27 8.97 -1.21
N ALA A 64 -1.23 9.81 -2.24
CA ALA A 64 0.00 10.47 -2.65
C ALA A 64 0.62 11.29 -1.51
N LYS A 65 1.91 11.63 -1.64
CA LYS A 65 2.65 12.35 -0.61
C LYS A 65 1.93 13.65 -0.21
N GLY A 66 1.71 13.84 1.09
CA GLY A 66 1.00 15.00 1.63
C GLY A 66 -0.52 14.85 1.65
N LEU A 67 -1.05 13.67 1.33
CA LEU A 67 -2.46 13.33 1.46
C LEU A 67 -2.65 12.22 2.49
N TYR A 68 -3.77 12.23 3.21
CA TYR A 68 -4.20 11.12 4.06
C TYR A 68 -5.59 10.66 3.67
N CYS A 69 -5.90 9.38 3.94
CA CYS A 69 -7.23 8.84 3.73
C CYS A 69 -8.15 9.27 4.88
N ASP A 70 -9.10 10.17 4.60
CA ASP A 70 -10.11 10.58 5.58
C ASP A 70 -11.13 9.44 5.76
N PRO A 71 -11.25 8.87 6.98
CA PRO A 71 -12.18 7.76 7.24
C PRO A 71 -13.66 8.16 7.11
N SER A 72 -13.98 9.45 7.20
CA SER A 72 -15.36 9.97 7.14
C SER A 72 -15.85 10.06 5.69
N THR A 73 -14.99 10.55 4.81
CA THR A 73 -15.31 10.73 3.38
C THR A 73 -14.80 9.59 2.51
N THR A 74 -13.92 8.73 3.04
CA THR A 74 -13.24 7.64 2.34
C THR A 74 -12.44 8.13 1.13
N LYS A 75 -11.89 9.36 1.24
CA LYS A 75 -11.14 10.02 0.17
C LYS A 75 -9.77 10.48 0.65
N CYS A 76 -8.82 10.55 -0.28
CA CYS A 76 -7.53 11.17 -0.04
C CYS A 76 -7.68 12.70 0.02
N VAL A 77 -7.39 13.29 1.18
CA VAL A 77 -7.45 14.74 1.41
C VAL A 77 -6.10 15.26 1.91
N PRO A 78 -5.80 16.56 1.78
CA PRO A 78 -4.55 17.13 2.26
C PRO A 78 -4.30 16.80 3.73
N LEU A 79 -3.10 16.31 4.02
CA LEU A 79 -2.58 16.11 5.36
C LEU A 79 -2.32 17.53 5.91
N GLN A 80 -3.37 18.16 6.44
CA GLN A 80 -3.27 19.50 7.03
C GLN A 80 -2.16 19.44 8.08
N ALA A 81 -1.07 20.17 7.81
CA ALA A 81 -0.03 20.41 8.79
C ALA A 81 -0.68 21.17 9.94
N ALA A 82 -0.97 20.44 11.03
CA ALA A 82 -1.31 21.03 12.31
C ALA A 82 -0.09 21.75 12.90
#